data_AF-A0A4Q0Z8N6-F1
#
_entry.id   AF-A0A4Q0Z8N6-F1
#
_cell.length_a   1.000
_cell.length_b   1.000
_cell.length_c   1.000
_cell.angle_alpha   90.00
_cell.angle_beta   90.00
_cell.angle_gamma   90.00
#
_symmetry.space_group_name_H-M   'P 1'
#
loop_
_entity.id
_entity.type
_entity.pdbx_description
1 polymer ?
#
loop_
_entity_poly.entity_id
_entity_poly.type
_entity_poly.pdbx_seq_one_letter_code
_entity_poly.pdbx_strand_id
1 'polypeptide(L)' 'MPIDLEIQKEAAKIGMTATLGATVVTSMFMKNKVAKKVHVVAGVAFCGFALWHHMLYQPKNKIKKSNTLKES' A
#
# COMPACT_ATOMS: atom_id res chain seq x y z
N MET A 1 -15.60 7.67 -16.94
CA MET A 1 -15.05 6.30 -16.83
C MET A 1 -14.52 6.17 -15.41
N PRO A 2 -15.24 5.53 -14.47
CA PRO A 2 -14.71 5.32 -13.13
C PRO A 2 -13.51 4.39 -13.31
N ILE A 3 -12.29 4.92 -13.21
CA ILE A 3 -11.10 4.07 -13.22
C ILE A 3 -11.23 3.15 -12.00
N ASP A 4 -11.55 1.89 -12.30
CA ASP A 4 -12.09 0.90 -11.40
C ASP A 4 -11.33 0.86 -10.08
N LEU A 5 -12.05 1.14 -8.99
CA LEU A 5 -11.53 0.97 -7.63
C LEU A 5 -11.00 -0.46 -7.43
N GLU A 6 -11.56 -1.41 -8.17
CA GLU A 6 -11.14 -2.80 -8.25
C GLU A 6 -9.75 -2.96 -8.87
N ILE A 7 -9.49 -2.34 -10.03
CA ILE A 7 -8.17 -2.29 -10.68
C ILE A 7 -7.14 -1.66 -9.74
N GLN A 8 -7.49 -0.58 -9.02
CA GLN A 8 -6.56 0.05 -8.10
C GLN A 8 -6.26 -0.82 -6.87
N LYS A 9 -7.24 -1.59 -6.37
CA LYS A 9 -7.05 -2.57 -5.29
C LYS A 9 -6.16 -3.73 -5.75
N GLU A 10 -6.36 -4.24 -6.95
CA GLU A 10 -5.51 -5.27 -7.55
C GLU A 10 -4.08 -4.76 -7.75
N ALA A 11 -3.91 -3.55 -8.31
CA ALA A 11 -2.62 -2.92 -8.46
C ALA A 11 -1.91 -2.71 -7.10
N ALA A 12 -2.64 -2.30 -6.06
CA ALA A 12 -2.10 -2.18 -4.71
C ALA A 12 -1.66 -3.54 -4.14
N LYS A 13 -2.43 -4.60 -4.39
CA LYS A 13 -2.09 -5.97 -3.98
C LYS A 13 -0.84 -6.49 -4.68
N ILE A 14 -0.74 -6.30 -5.99
CA ILE A 14 0.43 -6.66 -6.80
C ILE A 14 1.65 -5.82 -6.38
N GLY A 15 1.46 -4.53 -6.10
CA GLY A 15 2.52 -3.65 -5.60
C GLY A 15 3.05 -4.08 -4.23
N MET A 16 2.16 -4.46 -3.30
CA MET A 16 2.57 -5.00 -2.00
C MET A 16 3.37 -6.31 -2.15
N THR A 17 2.91 -7.26 -2.96
CA THR A 17 3.63 -8.54 -3.12
C THR A 17 4.98 -8.36 -3.81
N ALA A 18 5.05 -7.49 -4.83
CA ALA A 18 6.30 -7.17 -5.53
C ALA A 18 7.32 -6.49 -4.59
N THR A 19 6.90 -5.47 -3.83
CA THR A 19 7.78 -4.76 -2.90
C THR A 19 8.19 -5.62 -1.70
N LEU A 20 7.34 -6.53 -1.25
CA LEU A 20 7.67 -7.54 -0.24
C LEU A 20 8.73 -8.53 -0.77
N GLY A 21 8.57 -9.03 -2.00
CA GLY A 21 9.57 -9.88 -2.64
C GLY A 21 10.93 -9.18 -2.77
N ALA A 22 10.92 -7.91 -3.20
CA ALA A 22 12.14 -7.11 -3.32
C ALA A 22 12.81 -6.84 -1.96
N THR A 23 12.04 -6.55 -0.91
CA THR A 23 12.60 -6.36 0.44
C THR A 23 13.20 -7.64 1.01
N VAL A 24 12.58 -8.80 0.76
CA VAL A 24 13.08 -10.12 1.18
C VAL A 24 14.36 -10.51 0.44
N VAL A 25 14.41 -10.33 -0.89
CA VAL A 25 15.65 -10.60 -1.65
C VAL A 25 16.77 -9.66 -1.21
N THR A 26 16.44 -8.39 -1.00
CA THR A 26 17.45 -7.40 -0.60
C THR A 26 17.90 -7.56 0.85
N SER A 27 17.05 -8.08 1.76
CA SER A 27 17.43 -8.35 3.16
C SER A 27 18.52 -9.42 3.26
N MET A 28 18.48 -10.41 2.37
CA MET A 28 19.51 -11.45 2.27
C MET A 28 20.88 -10.90 1.81
N PHE A 29 20.91 -9.73 1.17
CA PHE A 29 22.11 -9.08 0.63
C PHE A 29 22.55 -7.80 1.38
N MET A 30 22.11 -7.59 2.63
CA MET A 30 22.39 -6.39 3.46
C MET A 30 23.87 -6.09 3.79
N LYS A 31 24.82 -6.97 3.43
CA LYS A 31 26.26 -6.73 3.62
C LYS A 31 26.79 -5.58 2.76
N ASN A 32 26.12 -5.27 1.64
CA ASN A 32 26.53 -4.20 0.75
C ASN A 32 25.80 -2.87 1.04
N LYS A 33 26.51 -1.72 0.99
CA LYS A 33 25.92 -0.39 1.26
C LYS A 33 24.76 -0.06 0.31
N VAL A 34 24.83 -0.53 -0.94
CA VAL A 34 23.77 -0.35 -1.95
C VAL A 34 22.53 -1.16 -1.59
N ALA A 35 22.69 -2.43 -1.21
CA ALA A 35 21.58 -3.28 -0.80
C ALA A 35 20.86 -2.73 0.44
N LYS A 36 21.58 -2.17 1.41
CA LYS A 36 20.95 -1.45 2.54
C LYS A 36 20.04 -0.30 2.08
N LYS A 37 20.49 0.52 1.12
CA LYS A 37 19.66 1.61 0.58
C LYS A 37 18.43 1.07 -0.14
N VAL A 38 18.61 0.05 -0.99
CA VAL A 38 17.51 -0.57 -1.74
C VAL A 38 16.48 -1.21 -0.79
N HIS A 39 16.92 -1.88 0.28
CA HIS A 39 16.00 -2.46 1.27
C HIS A 39 15.14 -1.39 1.95
N VAL A 40 15.75 -0.27 2.35
CA VAL A 40 15.02 0.85 2.97
C VAL A 40 14.03 1.47 1.98
N VAL A 41 14.44 1.73 0.74
CA VAL A 41 13.54 2.27 -0.30
C VAL A 41 12.40 1.31 -0.60
N ALA A 42 12.68 0.02 -0.74
CA ALA A 42 11.67 -1.00 -0.97
C ALA A 42 10.72 -1.13 0.23
N GLY A 43 11.21 -0.98 1.45
CA GLY A 43 10.40 -0.96 2.67
C GLY A 43 9.48 0.26 2.76
N VAL A 44 9.97 1.45 2.40
CA VAL A 44 9.15 2.67 2.33
C VAL A 44 8.07 2.53 1.25
N ALA A 45 8.43 1.98 0.08
CA ALA A 45 7.46 1.69 -0.97
C ALA A 45 6.39 0.68 -0.50
N PHE A 46 6.78 -0.38 0.21
CA PHE A 46 5.87 -1.35 0.81
C PHE A 46 4.89 -0.69 1.79
N CYS A 47 5.37 0.18 2.70
CA CYS A 47 4.50 0.95 3.60
C CYS A 47 3.53 1.85 2.82
N GLY A 48 3.98 2.50 1.75
CA GLY A 48 3.14 3.30 0.87
C GLY A 48 2.03 2.49 0.21
N PHE A 49 2.37 1.33 -0.36
CA PHE A 49 1.39 0.41 -0.94
C PHE A 49 0.43 -0.18 0.10
N ALA A 50 0.90 -0.47 1.33
CA ALA A 50 0.04 -0.94 2.41
C ALA A 50 -0.98 0.12 2.85
N LEU A 51 -0.53 1.37 2.99
CA LEU A 51 -1.43 2.51 3.29
C LEU A 51 -2.41 2.74 2.15
N TRP A 52 -1.94 2.75 0.90
CA TRP A 52 -2.80 2.88 -0.28
C TRP A 52 -3.81 1.73 -0.37
N HIS A 53 -3.38 0.49 -0.14
CA HIS A 53 -4.25 -0.69 -0.10
C HIS A 53 -5.32 -0.55 1.00
N HIS A 54 -4.96 -0.09 2.20
CA HIS A 54 -5.93 0.13 3.28
C HIS A 54 -6.92 1.25 2.96
N MET A 55 -6.46 2.37 2.39
CA MET A 55 -7.33 3.49 2.01
C MET A 55 -8.28 3.11 0.87
N LEU A 56 -7.84 2.31 -0.10
CA LEU A 56 -8.67 1.82 -1.19
C LEU A 56 -9.65 0.72 -0.75
N TYR A 57 -9.26 -0.10 0.23
CA TYR A 57 -10.16 -1.07 0.84
C TYR A 57 -11.18 -0.43 1.78
N GLN A 58 -10.91 0.75 2.34
CA GLN A 58 -11.96 1.54 2.97
C GLN A 58 -12.86 2.12 1.88
N PRO A 59 -14.10 1.61 1.71
CA PRO A 59 -15.04 2.29 0.85
C PRO A 59 -15.26 3.70 1.43
N LYS A 60 -15.50 4.66 0.55
CA LYS A 60 -15.96 6.04 0.77
C LYS A 60 -17.15 6.19 1.76
N ASN A 61 -17.60 5.12 2.40
CA ASN A 61 -18.74 4.99 3.29
C ASN A 61 -18.48 5.45 4.73
N LYS A 62 -17.24 5.74 5.15
CA LYS A 62 -16.98 6.34 6.48
C LYS A 62 -17.26 7.85 6.52
N ILE A 63 -17.18 8.56 5.39
CA ILE A 63 -17.54 9.99 5.33
C ILE A 63 -19.07 10.17 5.41
N LYS A 64 -19.86 9.18 4.97
CA LYS A 64 -21.34 9.25 5.05
C LYS A 64 -21.89 8.99 6.46
N LYS A 65 -21.15 8.30 7.34
CA LYS A 65 -21.64 7.97 8.70
C LYS A 65 -21.54 9.13 9.70
N SER A 66 -20.76 10.17 9.41
CA SER A 66 -20.65 11.34 10.29
C SER A 66 -21.76 12.38 10.11
N ASN A 67 -22.47 12.40 8.98
CA ASN A 67 -23.54 13.38 8.74
C ASN A 67 -24.93 12.86 9.14
N THR A 68 -25.15 11.55 9.26
CA THR A 68 -26.45 10.99 9.73
C THR A 68 -26.63 11.07 11.25
N LEU A 69 -25.57 11.14 12.05
CA LEU A 69 -25.67 11.23 13.51
C LEU A 69 -25.85 12.66 14.04
N LYS A 70 -25.94 13.65 13.15
CA LYS A 70 -26.19 15.05 13.52
C LYS A 70 -27.65 15.49 13.26
N GLU A 71 -28.49 14.58 12.78
CA GLU A 71 -29.91 14.79 12.47
C GLU A 71 -30.82 13.68 13.06
N SER A 72 -30.47 13.11 14.22
CA SER A 72 -31.32 12.14 14.94
C SER A 72 -31.28 12.38 16.44
#